data_AF-A0A382CYU8-F1
#
_entry.id   AF-A0A382CYU8-F1
#
_cell.length_a   1.000
_cell.length_b   1.000
_cell.length_c   1.000
_cell.angle_alpha   90.00
_cell.angle_beta   90.00
_cell.angle_gamma   90.00
#
_symmetry.space_group_name_H-M   'P 1'
#
loop_
_entity.id
_entity.type
_entity.pdbx_description
1 polymer ?
#
loop_
_entity_poly.entity_id
_entity_poly.type
_entity_poly.pdbx_seq_one_letter_code
_entity_poly.pdbx_strand_id
1 'polypeptide(L)'
;MSNNNDYSFMKTGYSITGDEQRELTEEHLRNIEAMILVFTSNAIQTSFLYVEHSIRNGVTCGDINLALKYEVFKFIDRPNIQEQINITSQILAEEEEEEEEEEEEEEEEEGDVEEFTKNNCTCDICAEINSIDKKWEEWNPEEPFLEKLKKRIDDIPI
;
A
#
# COMPACT_ATOMS: atom_id res chain seq x y z
N MET A 1 20.39 -36.58 50.20
CA MET A 1 19.87 -35.19 50.29
C MET A 1 20.57 -34.43 49.17
N SER A 2 19.97 -34.39 47.97
CA SER A 2 19.16 -33.25 47.47
C SER A 2 20.03 -32.01 47.23
N ASN A 3 20.14 -31.41 46.04
CA ASN A 3 19.30 -31.46 44.85
C ASN A 3 20.15 -31.17 43.60
N ASN A 4 20.08 -32.02 42.57
CA ASN A 4 20.31 -31.58 41.19
C ASN A 4 19.02 -30.88 40.77
N ASN A 5 18.94 -29.58 41.03
CA ASN A 5 17.89 -28.77 40.42
C ASN A 5 18.25 -28.61 38.95
N ASP A 6 17.54 -29.36 38.11
CA ASP A 6 17.58 -29.19 36.67
C ASP A 6 16.84 -27.89 36.33
N TYR A 7 17.61 -26.84 36.03
CA TYR A 7 17.10 -25.54 35.61
C TYR A 7 16.84 -25.49 34.09
N SER A 8 16.69 -26.64 33.43
CA SER A 8 16.29 -26.77 32.01
C SER A 8 15.05 -25.92 31.65
N PHE A 9 14.13 -25.73 32.60
CA PHE A 9 12.94 -24.88 32.43
C PHE A 9 13.25 -23.37 32.37
N MET A 10 14.40 -22.90 32.85
CA MET A 10 14.78 -21.47 32.83
C MET A 10 15.40 -21.02 31.50
N LYS A 11 15.46 -21.89 30.48
CA LYS A 11 15.73 -21.49 29.09
C LYS A 11 14.46 -21.00 28.40
N THR A 12 13.83 -19.95 28.91
CA THR A 12 12.88 -19.13 28.13
C THR A 12 13.58 -17.96 27.43
N GLY A 13 14.92 -17.97 27.40
CA GLY A 13 15.68 -17.19 26.45
C GLY A 13 15.51 -17.81 25.07
N TYR A 14 14.64 -17.21 24.26
CA TYR A 14 14.58 -17.31 22.81
C TYR A 14 15.94 -17.78 22.24
N SER A 15 16.02 -19.04 21.83
CA SER A 15 17.22 -19.54 21.17
C SER A 15 17.27 -18.88 19.80
N ILE A 16 18.10 -17.85 19.65
CA ILE A 16 18.50 -17.28 18.35
C ILE A 16 19.51 -18.25 17.70
N THR A 17 19.13 -19.51 17.58
CA THR A 17 19.90 -20.55 16.88
C THR A 17 18.90 -21.48 16.25
N GLY A 18 18.45 -21.10 15.06
CA GLY A 18 17.55 -21.86 14.25
C GLY A 18 17.39 -21.11 12.95
N ASP A 19 18.16 -21.52 11.96
CA ASP A 19 17.97 -21.21 10.54
C ASP A 19 16.68 -21.90 10.04
N GLU A 20 15.59 -21.71 10.79
CA GLU A 20 14.24 -22.08 10.40
C GLU A 20 13.74 -20.89 9.61
N GLN A 21 13.61 -21.05 8.29
CA GLN A 21 12.82 -20.14 7.47
C GLN A 21 11.50 -19.94 8.21
N ARG A 22 11.27 -18.75 8.78
CA ARG A 22 9.97 -18.42 9.36
C ARG A 22 8.98 -18.48 8.20
N GLU A 23 8.24 -19.57 8.12
CA GLU A 23 7.16 -19.68 7.14
C GLU A 23 6.17 -18.56 7.44
N LEU A 24 5.81 -17.80 6.40
CA LEU A 24 4.74 -16.83 6.49
C LEU A 24 3.45 -17.62 6.75
N THR A 25 2.71 -17.24 7.79
CA THR A 25 1.40 -17.80 8.06
C THR A 25 0.38 -17.16 7.12
N GLU A 26 -0.76 -17.81 6.92
CA GLU A 26 -1.90 -17.22 6.19
C GLU A 26 -2.29 -15.85 6.76
N GLU A 27 -2.24 -15.69 8.09
CA GLU A 27 -2.47 -14.40 8.75
C GLU A 27 -1.44 -13.34 8.35
N HIS A 28 -0.16 -13.70 8.21
CA HIS A 28 0.86 -12.76 7.73
C HIS A 28 0.60 -12.37 6.27
N LEU A 29 0.17 -13.30 5.42
CA LEU A 29 -0.14 -13.02 4.01
C LEU A 29 -1.35 -12.09 3.88
N ARG A 30 -2.44 -12.37 4.59
CA ARG A 30 -3.64 -11.50 4.62
C ARG A 30 -3.33 -10.10 5.14
N ASN A 31 -2.49 -9.97 6.17
CA ASN A 31 -2.08 -8.64 6.65
C ASN A 31 -1.28 -7.87 5.60
N ILE A 32 -0.39 -8.54 4.86
CA ILE A 32 0.37 -7.92 3.76
C ILE A 32 -0.58 -7.49 2.64
N GLU A 33 -1.55 -8.34 2.30
CA GLU A 33 -2.58 -8.03 1.31
C GLU A 33 -3.42 -6.82 1.71
N ALA A 34 -3.94 -6.81 2.94
CA ALA A 34 -4.68 -5.68 3.49
C ALA A 34 -3.85 -4.38 3.48
N MET A 35 -2.57 -4.47 3.83
CA MET A 35 -1.66 -3.32 3.73
C MET A 35 -1.53 -2.79 2.29
N ILE A 36 -1.37 -3.69 1.31
CA ILE A 36 -1.27 -3.30 -0.10
C ILE A 36 -2.59 -2.67 -0.56
N LEU A 37 -3.74 -3.26 -0.21
CA LEU A 37 -5.05 -2.75 -0.62
C LEU A 37 -5.34 -1.37 -0.01
N VAL A 38 -5.02 -1.17 1.27
CA VAL A 38 -5.16 0.13 1.93
C VAL A 38 -4.21 1.16 1.32
N PHE A 39 -2.98 0.75 0.98
CA PHE A 39 -2.02 1.62 0.30
C PHE A 39 -2.53 2.06 -1.08
N THR A 40 -3.00 1.12 -1.91
CA THR A 40 -3.53 1.43 -3.24
C THR A 40 -4.82 2.24 -3.18
N SER A 41 -5.74 1.92 -2.26
CA SER A 41 -6.98 2.67 -2.05
C SER A 41 -6.71 4.12 -1.68
N ASN A 42 -5.78 4.36 -0.75
CA ASN A 42 -5.37 5.71 -0.38
C ASN A 42 -4.74 6.48 -1.56
N ALA A 43 -3.93 5.81 -2.38
CA ALA A 43 -3.37 6.42 -3.59
C ALA A 43 -4.47 6.76 -4.60
N ILE A 44 -5.43 5.87 -4.84
CA ILE A 44 -6.56 6.10 -5.76
C ILE A 44 -7.40 7.29 -5.28
N GLN A 45 -7.79 7.34 -4.00
CA GLN A 45 -8.52 8.48 -3.43
C GLN A 45 -7.75 9.79 -3.57
N THR A 46 -6.42 9.73 -3.41
CA THR A 46 -5.55 10.90 -3.58
C THR A 46 -5.50 11.35 -5.05
N SER A 47 -5.51 10.40 -6.00
CA SER A 47 -5.56 10.70 -7.43
C SER A 47 -6.88 11.38 -7.82
N PHE A 48 -8.02 10.92 -7.28
CA PHE A 48 -9.32 11.57 -7.46
C PHE A 48 -9.30 13.00 -6.91
N LEU A 49 -8.86 13.20 -5.67
CA LEU A 49 -8.76 14.54 -5.07
C LEU A 49 -7.87 15.47 -5.91
N TYR A 50 -6.77 14.95 -6.46
CA TYR A 50 -5.86 15.72 -7.30
C TYR A 50 -6.49 16.13 -8.63
N VAL A 51 -7.28 15.25 -9.24
CA VAL A 51 -8.03 15.51 -10.49
C VAL A 51 -9.22 16.44 -10.25
N GLU A 52 -9.94 16.32 -9.12
CA GLU A 52 -11.01 17.25 -8.73
C GLU A 52 -10.51 18.69 -8.59
N HIS A 53 -9.25 18.86 -8.20
CA HIS A 53 -8.57 20.16 -8.15
C HIS A 53 -7.98 20.61 -9.50
N SER A 54 -8.21 19.84 -10.56
CA SER A 54 -7.81 20.13 -11.93
C SER A 54 -9.02 20.52 -12.79
N ILE A 55 -8.79 20.78 -14.07
CA ILE A 55 -9.85 20.99 -15.06
C ILE A 55 -10.27 19.67 -15.74
N ARG A 56 -9.56 18.57 -15.47
CA ARG A 56 -9.69 17.30 -16.20
C ARG A 56 -10.94 16.53 -15.79
N ASN A 57 -11.51 15.81 -16.75
CA ASN A 57 -12.75 15.04 -16.59
C ASN A 57 -12.57 13.62 -16.04
N GLY A 58 -11.34 13.13 -15.86
CA GLY A 58 -11.10 11.77 -15.40
C GLY A 58 -9.70 11.54 -14.85
N VAL A 59 -9.58 10.44 -14.09
CA VAL A 59 -8.32 9.96 -13.53
C VAL A 59 -7.60 9.13 -14.57
N THR A 60 -6.32 9.43 -14.79
CA THR A 60 -5.46 8.70 -15.73
C THR A 60 -4.42 7.85 -14.99
N CYS A 61 -3.72 6.97 -15.70
CA CYS A 61 -2.60 6.22 -15.13
C CYS A 61 -1.50 7.14 -14.58
N GLY A 62 -1.28 8.31 -15.20
CA GLY A 62 -0.34 9.32 -14.71
C GLY A 62 -0.71 9.89 -13.33
N ASP A 63 -2.01 10.05 -13.06
CA ASP A 63 -2.51 10.52 -11.75
C ASP A 63 -2.30 9.47 -10.67
N ILE A 64 -2.61 8.22 -10.99
CA ILE A 64 -2.40 7.08 -10.10
C ILE A 64 -0.90 6.90 -9.84
N ASN A 65 -0.06 7.02 -10.86
CA ASN A 65 1.40 6.99 -10.72
C ASN A 65 1.88 8.06 -9.73
N LEU A 66 1.46 9.30 -9.93
CA LEU A 66 1.84 10.43 -9.07
C LEU A 66 1.36 10.24 -7.62
N ALA A 67 0.13 9.74 -7.45
CA ALA A 67 -0.46 9.48 -6.16
C ALA A 67 0.21 8.31 -5.43
N LEU A 68 0.60 7.23 -6.13
CA LEU A 68 1.35 6.11 -5.56
C LEU A 68 2.74 6.56 -5.07
N LYS A 69 3.44 7.38 -5.86
CA LYS A 69 4.72 8.00 -5.42
C LYS A 69 4.54 8.82 -4.15
N TYR A 70 3.47 9.59 -4.07
CA TYR A 70 3.13 10.38 -2.89
C TYR A 70 2.82 9.49 -1.69
N GLU A 71 2.06 8.43 -1.91
CA GLU A 71 1.63 7.51 -0.88
C GLU A 71 2.81 6.81 -0.20
N VAL A 72 3.85 6.42 -0.94
CA VAL A 72 5.07 5.81 -0.37
C VAL A 72 5.66 6.65 0.77
N PHE A 73 5.57 7.97 0.68
CA PHE A 73 6.12 8.86 1.71
C PHE A 73 5.12 9.29 2.78
N LYS A 74 3.83 9.00 2.61
CA LYS A 74 2.75 9.51 3.46
C LYS A 74 1.96 8.43 4.16
N PHE A 75 2.02 7.19 3.68
CA PHE A 75 1.23 6.06 4.16
C PHE A 75 1.27 5.90 5.68
N ILE A 76 2.47 5.94 6.27
CA ILE A 76 2.65 5.77 7.73
C ILE A 76 2.12 6.98 8.51
N ASP A 77 2.14 8.17 7.90
CA ASP A 77 1.66 9.41 8.52
C ASP A 77 0.14 9.58 8.39
N ARG A 78 -0.56 8.68 7.67
CA ARG A 78 -2.01 8.75 7.54
C ARG A 78 -2.73 8.46 8.86
N PRO A 79 -3.81 9.20 9.17
CA PRO A 79 -4.58 8.96 10.37
C PRO A 79 -5.24 7.58 10.31
N ASN A 80 -5.22 6.86 11.44
CA ASN A 80 -5.91 5.58 11.63
C ASN A 80 -5.48 4.47 10.65
N ILE A 81 -4.27 4.52 10.10
CA ILE A 81 -3.79 3.54 9.11
C ILE A 81 -3.85 2.09 9.63
N GLN A 82 -3.48 1.87 10.89
CA GLN A 82 -3.55 0.54 11.50
C GLN A 82 -4.99 0.02 11.61
N GLU A 83 -5.94 0.91 11.91
CA GLU A 83 -7.35 0.55 12.00
C GLU A 83 -7.89 0.18 10.62
N GLN A 84 -7.54 0.95 9.58
CA GLN A 84 -7.91 0.63 8.20
C GLN A 84 -7.38 -0.75 7.79
N ILE A 85 -6.09 -1.05 8.06
CA ILE A 85 -5.50 -2.36 7.75
C ILE A 85 -6.22 -3.48 8.49
N ASN A 86 -6.54 -3.30 9.77
CA ASN A 86 -7.23 -4.33 10.55
C ASN A 86 -8.64 -4.59 10.02
N ILE A 87 -9.39 -3.54 9.66
CA ILE A 87 -10.73 -3.68 9.07
C ILE A 87 -10.64 -4.39 7.73
N THR A 88 -9.74 -3.96 6.85
CA THR A 88 -9.55 -4.61 5.54
C THR A 88 -9.13 -6.07 5.68
N SER A 89 -8.24 -6.39 6.61
CA SER A 89 -7.84 -7.79 6.86
C SER A 89 -8.99 -8.64 7.39
N GLN A 90 -9.96 -8.06 8.10
CA GLN A 90 -11.16 -8.78 8.55
C GLN A 90 -12.10 -9.04 7.38
N ILE A 91 -12.32 -8.04 6.52
CA ILE A 91 -13.13 -8.18 5.30
C ILE A 91 -12.59 -9.31 4.42
N LEU A 92 -11.27 -9.31 4.14
CA LEU A 92 -10.64 -10.37 3.33
C LEU A 92 -10.79 -11.77 3.97
N ALA A 93 -10.80 -11.86 5.30
CA ALA A 93 -11.01 -13.13 5.99
C ALA A 93 -12.45 -13.62 5.93
N GLU A 94 -13.43 -12.71 5.79
CA GLU A 94 -14.84 -13.04 5.62
C GLU A 94 -15.14 -13.42 4.16
N GLU A 95 -14.55 -12.74 3.18
CA GLU A 95 -14.69 -13.04 1.74
C GLU A 95 -14.12 -14.42 1.36
N GLU A 96 -13.04 -14.89 2.00
CA GLU A 96 -12.52 -16.27 1.82
C GLU A 96 -13.55 -17.36 2.16
N GLU A 97 -14.60 -17.05 2.93
CA GLU A 97 -15.64 -18.00 3.35
C GLU A 97 -16.87 -18.03 2.43
N GLU A 98 -17.02 -17.05 1.53
CA GLU A 98 -18.17 -16.92 0.61
C GLU A 98 -17.75 -17.24 -0.84
N GLU A 99 -18.41 -18.20 -1.51
CA GLU A 99 -18.21 -18.45 -2.95
C GLU A 99 -18.83 -17.29 -3.74
N GLU A 100 -18.00 -16.41 -4.31
CA GLU A 100 -18.44 -15.25 -5.11
C GLU A 100 -19.21 -15.68 -6.38
N GLU A 101 -20.41 -15.14 -6.56
CA GLU A 101 -21.06 -15.06 -7.87
C GLU A 101 -20.46 -13.86 -8.61
N GLU A 102 -19.71 -14.10 -9.69
CA GLU A 102 -19.19 -13.04 -10.57
C GLU A 102 -20.36 -12.24 -11.15
N GLU A 103 -20.57 -11.00 -10.65
CA GLU A 103 -21.46 -10.04 -11.29
C GLU A 103 -20.76 -9.52 -12.57
N GLU A 104 -21.36 -9.79 -13.74
CA GLU A 104 -20.92 -9.20 -15.00
C GLU A 104 -21.17 -7.67 -14.94
N GLU A 105 -20.11 -6.90 -14.68
CA GLU A 105 -20.16 -5.44 -14.79
C GLU A 105 -20.44 -5.05 -16.25
N GLU A 106 -21.52 -4.29 -16.47
CA GLU A 106 -21.81 -3.70 -17.78
C GLU A 106 -20.76 -2.62 -18.07
N GLU A 107 -19.91 -2.83 -19.09
CA GLU A 107 -18.98 -1.81 -19.59
C GLU A 107 -19.78 -0.60 -20.08
N GLU A 108 -19.84 0.46 -19.26
CA GLU A 108 -20.35 1.76 -19.69
C GLU A 108 -19.40 2.36 -20.75
N GLU A 109 -19.96 3.03 -21.76
CA GLU A 109 -19.19 3.73 -22.79
C GLU A 109 -18.33 4.84 -22.13
N GLU A 110 -17.06 4.54 -21.87
CA GLU A 110 -16.10 5.51 -21.34
C GLU A 110 -15.94 6.65 -22.36
N GLY A 111 -16.38 7.86 -21.99
CA GLY A 111 -16.09 9.06 -22.75
C GLY A 111 -14.58 9.34 -22.76
N ASP A 112 -14.08 10.03 -23.80
CA ASP A 112 -12.65 10.38 -23.90
C ASP A 112 -12.18 11.09 -22.61
N VAL A 113 -11.27 10.44 -21.89
CA VAL A 113 -10.60 11.01 -20.71
C VAL A 113 -9.46 11.91 -21.18
N GLU A 114 -9.41 13.13 -20.66
CA GLU A 114 -8.35 14.08 -20.99
C GLU A 114 -6.96 13.56 -20.56
N GLU A 115 -5.96 13.77 -21.42
CA GLU A 115 -4.59 13.32 -21.19
C GLU A 115 -4.00 13.84 -19.87
N PHE A 116 -3.07 13.07 -19.30
CA PHE A 116 -2.42 13.42 -18.06
C PHE A 116 -1.67 14.75 -18.15
N THR A 117 -2.04 15.69 -17.28
CA THR A 117 -1.28 16.92 -17.05
C THR A 117 -1.31 17.28 -15.58
N LYS A 118 -0.18 17.77 -15.06
CA LYS A 118 -0.11 18.28 -13.69
C LYS A 118 -1.08 19.45 -13.52
N ASN A 119 -1.84 19.43 -12.44
CA ASN A 119 -2.78 20.50 -12.12
C ASN A 119 -2.03 21.78 -11.71
N ASN A 120 -2.71 22.92 -11.85
CA ASN A 120 -2.19 24.23 -11.48
C ASN A 120 -2.72 24.73 -10.12
N CYS A 121 -3.29 23.84 -9.32
CA CYS A 121 -3.83 24.18 -8.01
C CYS A 121 -2.69 24.50 -7.04
N THR A 122 -2.87 25.55 -6.23
CA THR A 122 -1.85 26.05 -5.29
C THR A 122 -2.13 25.65 -3.83
N CYS A 123 -3.07 24.75 -3.58
CA CYS A 123 -3.31 24.24 -2.23
C CYS A 123 -2.14 23.34 -1.78
N ASP A 124 -1.96 23.19 -0.48
CA ASP A 124 -0.80 22.49 0.10
C ASP A 124 -0.68 21.05 -0.43
N ILE A 125 -1.78 20.32 -0.52
CA ILE A 125 -1.81 18.93 -1.01
C ILE A 125 -1.36 18.85 -2.48
N CYS A 126 -1.92 19.68 -3.36
CA CYS A 126 -1.54 19.68 -4.76
C CYS A 126 -0.11 20.16 -4.98
N ALA A 127 0.37 21.12 -4.18
CA ALA A 127 1.75 21.56 -4.22
C ALA A 127 2.72 20.44 -3.81
N GLU A 128 2.40 19.69 -2.74
CA GLU A 128 3.18 18.53 -2.31
C GLU A 128 3.20 17.45 -3.39
N ILE A 129 2.04 17.05 -3.91
CA ILE A 129 1.92 16.03 -4.97
C ILE A 129 2.67 16.47 -6.24
N ASN A 130 2.54 17.73 -6.66
CA ASN A 130 3.26 18.26 -7.83
C ASN A 130 4.79 18.18 -7.69
N SER A 131 5.28 18.31 -6.45
CA SER A 131 6.70 18.24 -6.11
C SER A 131 7.23 16.82 -5.96
N ILE A 132 6.35 15.80 -5.93
CA ILE A 132 6.72 14.46 -5.50
C ILE A 132 7.73 13.78 -6.41
N ASP A 133 7.71 14.06 -7.73
CA ASP A 133 8.66 13.45 -8.66
C ASP A 133 10.11 13.79 -8.31
N LYS A 134 10.37 15.01 -7.83
CA LYS A 134 11.72 15.40 -7.39
C LYS A 134 12.16 14.56 -6.20
N LYS A 135 11.29 14.44 -5.20
CA LYS A 135 11.53 13.62 -4.02
C LYS A 135 11.69 12.15 -4.39
N TRP A 136 10.93 11.66 -5.36
CA TRP A 136 10.96 10.29 -5.85
C TRP A 136 12.26 9.96 -6.58
N GLU A 137 12.75 10.86 -7.44
CA GLU A 137 14.02 10.73 -8.16
C GLU A 137 15.21 10.72 -7.19
N GLU A 138 15.18 11.59 -6.17
CA GLU A 138 16.24 11.69 -5.15
C GLU A 138 16.22 10.53 -4.15
N TRP A 139 15.08 9.87 -3.98
CA TRP A 139 14.92 8.79 -3.00
C TRP A 139 15.56 7.48 -3.48
N ASN A 140 16.53 6.97 -2.71
CA ASN A 140 17.16 5.68 -2.94
C ASN A 140 16.75 4.69 -1.82
N PRO A 141 15.81 3.77 -2.07
CA PRO A 141 15.39 2.80 -1.06
C PRO A 141 16.55 1.87 -0.66
N GLU A 142 16.70 1.63 0.64
CA GLU A 142 17.71 0.71 1.18
C GLU A 142 17.19 -0.73 1.27
N GLU A 143 15.86 -0.89 1.32
CA GLU A 143 15.21 -2.18 1.50
C GLU A 143 14.84 -2.83 0.15
N PRO A 144 15.14 -4.12 -0.07
CA PRO A 144 14.85 -4.81 -1.33
C PRO A 144 13.37 -4.79 -1.75
N PHE A 145 12.46 -4.76 -0.78
CA PHE A 145 11.03 -4.61 -1.04
C PHE A 145 10.72 -3.23 -1.64
N LEU A 146 11.30 -2.16 -1.07
CA LEU A 146 11.06 -0.80 -1.52
C LEU A 146 11.70 -0.52 -2.88
N GLU A 147 12.84 -1.14 -3.19
CA GLU A 147 13.41 -1.13 -4.54
C GLU A 147 12.44 -1.74 -5.58
N LYS A 148 11.86 -2.90 -5.25
CA LYS A 148 10.87 -3.56 -6.12
C LYS A 148 9.61 -2.71 -6.25
N LEU A 149 9.10 -2.15 -5.15
CA LEU A 149 7.94 -1.27 -5.14
C LEU A 149 8.19 -0.04 -6.03
N LYS A 150 9.34 0.63 -5.87
CA LYS A 150 9.74 1.76 -6.70
C LYS A 150 9.72 1.41 -8.17
N LYS A 151 10.37 0.30 -8.55
CA LYS A 151 10.38 -0.19 -9.92
C LYS A 151 8.97 -0.45 -10.47
N ARG A 152 8.09 -1.07 -9.68
CA ARG A 152 6.72 -1.35 -10.11
C ARG A 152 5.91 -0.08 -10.35
N ILE A 153 6.10 0.94 -9.52
CA ILE A 153 5.47 2.25 -9.72
C ILE A 153 6.04 2.94 -10.96
N ASP A 154 7.35 2.85 -11.19
CA ASP A 154 7.99 3.43 -12.39
C ASP A 154 7.55 2.76 -13.70
N ASP A 155 7.16 1.48 -13.66
CA ASP A 155 6.66 0.72 -14.82
C ASP A 155 5.21 1.10 -15.22
N ILE A 156 4.48 1.87 -14.40
CA ILE A 156 3.10 2.31 -14.68
C ILE A 156 3.13 3.37 -15.80
N PRO A 157 2.32 3.23 -16.87
CA PRO A 157 2.27 4.19 -17.96
C PRO A 157 1.76 5.57 -17.49
N ILE A 158 2.26 6.63 -18.12
CA ILE A 158 1.87 8.03 -17.86
C ILE A 158 1.35 8.63 -19.15
#